data_AF-A0A380JP92-F1
#
_entry.id   AF-A0A380JP92-F1
#
_cell.length_a   1.000
_cell.length_b   1.000
_cell.length_c   1.000
_cell.angle_alpha   90.00
_cell.angle_beta   90.00
_cell.angle_gamma   90.00
#
_symmetry.space_group_name_H-M   'P 1'
#
loop_
_entity.id
_entity.type
_entity.pdbx_description
1 polymer ?
#
loop_
_entity_poly.entity_id
_entity_poly.type
_entity_poly.pdbx_seq_one_letter_code
_entity_poly.pdbx_strand_id
1 'polypeptide(L)'
;MIPDIAATALAAGISEEDFKQLVTEGSQYGVTLIFVGAYQDLVNNTYDNFVKLANQLIEQVFLGMRISDQSHTRYAYISNEPSLRPTQGYILYPEGYDFIQLLEI
;
A
#
# COMPACT_ATOMS: atom_id res chain seq x y z
N MET A 1 4.18 2.81 -12.35
CA MET A 1 4.60 2.06 -11.14
C MET A 1 5.55 2.95 -10.36
N ILE A 2 5.29 3.16 -9.07
CA ILE A 2 6.02 4.10 -8.21
C ILE A 2 6.60 3.30 -7.02
N PRO A 3 7.93 3.23 -6.85
CA PRO A 3 8.54 2.40 -5.82
C PRO A 3 8.65 3.07 -4.44
N ASP A 4 8.75 4.39 -4.42
CA ASP A 4 8.86 5.21 -3.21
C ASP A 4 8.02 6.46 -3.43
N ILE A 5 6.95 6.62 -2.66
CA ILE A 5 5.99 7.71 -2.81
C ILE A 5 6.65 9.05 -2.47
N ALA A 6 7.38 9.10 -1.35
CA ALA A 6 8.00 10.31 -0.83
C ALA A 6 9.06 10.84 -1.80
N ALA A 7 9.98 9.97 -2.23
CA ALA A 7 11.03 10.35 -3.17
C ALA A 7 10.46 10.77 -4.54
N THR A 8 9.43 10.08 -5.03
CA THR A 8 8.80 10.40 -6.32
C THR A 8 8.04 11.72 -6.27
N ALA A 9 7.25 11.96 -5.22
CA ALA A 9 6.50 13.20 -5.06
C ALA A 9 7.45 14.41 -4.93
N LEU A 10 8.53 14.26 -4.15
CA LEU A 10 9.57 15.28 -4.03
C LEU A 10 10.24 15.59 -5.37
N ALA A 11 10.63 14.57 -6.13
CA ALA A 11 11.30 14.74 -7.42
C ALA A 11 10.36 15.35 -8.49
N ALA A 12 9.07 15.01 -8.44
CA ALA A 12 8.07 15.56 -9.35
C ALA A 12 7.66 16.99 -8.98
N GLY A 13 7.93 17.44 -7.74
CA GLY A 13 7.48 18.75 -7.26
C GLY A 13 5.95 18.87 -7.21
N ILE A 14 5.25 17.75 -7.02
CA ILE A 14 3.78 17.71 -7.01
C ILE A 14 3.24 18.26 -5.68
N SER A 15 2.11 18.98 -5.73
CA SER A 15 1.42 19.42 -4.51
C SER A 15 0.61 18.26 -3.89
N GLU A 16 0.26 18.38 -2.61
CA GLU A 16 -0.61 17.39 -1.94
C GLU A 16 -2.01 17.32 -2.58
N GLU A 17 -2.53 18.46 -3.07
CA GLU A 17 -3.83 18.54 -3.74
C GLU A 17 -3.79 17.80 -5.10
N ASP A 18 -2.77 18.05 -5.91
CA ASP A 18 -2.58 17.38 -7.20
C ASP A 18 -2.35 15.88 -7.00
N PHE A 19 -1.58 15.49 -5.98
CA PHE A 19 -1.36 14.08 -5.65
C PHE A 19 -2.66 13.39 -5.27
N LYS A 20 -3.47 14.03 -4.41
CA LYS A 20 -4.78 13.52 -4.01
C LYS A 20 -5.68 13.35 -5.24
N GLN A 21 -5.75 14.35 -6.10
CA GLN A 21 -6.55 14.28 -7.33
C GLN A 21 -6.08 13.14 -8.23
N LEU A 22 -4.77 12.97 -8.40
CA LEU A 22 -4.21 11.89 -9.22
C LEU A 22 -4.58 10.51 -8.67
N VAL A 23 -4.54 10.33 -7.34
CA VAL A 23 -4.92 9.07 -6.69
C VAL A 23 -6.42 8.80 -6.78
N THR A 24 -7.28 9.80 -6.57
CA THR A 24 -8.73 9.58 -6.51
C THR A 24 -9.45 9.65 -7.86
N GLU A 25 -8.94 10.47 -8.79
CA GLU A 25 -9.60 10.73 -10.07
C GLU A 25 -8.80 10.23 -11.28
N GLY A 26 -7.51 9.90 -11.12
CA GLY A 26 -6.65 9.49 -12.23
C GLY A 26 -7.26 8.37 -13.09
N SER A 27 -7.96 7.42 -12.46
CA SER A 27 -8.59 6.29 -13.15
C SER A 27 -9.66 6.74 -14.15
N GLN A 28 -10.38 7.83 -13.88
CA GLN A 28 -11.38 8.42 -14.76
C GLN A 28 -10.74 8.97 -16.05
N TYR A 29 -9.46 9.34 -15.96
CA TYR A 29 -8.65 9.84 -17.08
C TYR A 29 -7.74 8.76 -17.67
N GLY A 30 -7.95 7.48 -17.34
CA GLY A 30 -7.15 6.36 -17.85
C GLY A 30 -5.78 6.21 -17.19
N VAL A 31 -5.57 6.83 -16.03
CA VAL A 31 -4.33 6.75 -15.24
C VAL A 31 -4.57 5.92 -13.98
N THR A 32 -4.05 4.70 -13.94
CA THR A 32 -4.06 3.88 -12.74
C THR A 32 -2.68 3.89 -12.10
N LEU A 33 -2.60 4.40 -10.88
CA LEU A 33 -1.36 4.37 -10.09
C LEU A 33 -1.18 3.00 -9.44
N ILE A 34 0.06 2.51 -9.47
CA ILE A 34 0.45 1.30 -8.75
C ILE A 34 1.72 1.65 -7.98
N PHE A 35 1.62 1.57 -6.65
CA PHE A 35 2.73 1.74 -5.73
C PHE A 35 3.29 0.37 -5.36
N VAL A 36 4.56 0.11 -5.65
CA VAL A 36 5.19 -1.21 -5.44
C VAL A 36 6.60 -1.03 -4.91
N GLY A 37 6.83 -1.32 -3.64
CA GLY A 37 8.07 -1.01 -2.95
C GLY A 37 8.12 -1.63 -1.58
N ALA A 38 9.09 -1.20 -0.77
CA ALA A 38 9.24 -1.72 0.59
C ALA A 38 8.09 -1.23 1.49
N TYR A 39 7.70 -2.08 2.44
CA TYR A 39 6.69 -1.75 3.43
C TYR A 39 7.03 -0.47 4.22
N GLN A 40 8.31 -0.26 4.50
CA GLN A 40 8.82 0.90 5.21
C GLN A 40 8.56 2.20 4.46
N ASP A 41 8.65 2.18 3.13
CA ASP A 41 8.51 3.38 2.29
C ASP A 41 7.05 3.65 1.94
N LEU A 42 6.26 2.58 1.77
CA LEU A 42 4.85 2.69 1.33
C LEU A 42 3.84 2.80 2.46
N VAL A 43 4.12 2.22 3.63
CA VAL A 43 3.15 2.15 4.74
C VAL A 43 3.72 2.77 6.01
N ASN A 44 4.91 2.33 6.44
CA ASN A 44 5.42 2.69 7.76
C ASN A 44 6.06 4.08 7.83
N ASN A 45 6.26 4.74 6.69
CA ASN A 45 6.75 6.12 6.63
C ASN A 45 5.62 7.10 7.01
N THR A 46 5.25 7.08 8.28
CA THR A 46 4.20 7.94 8.86
C THR A 46 4.65 9.38 9.11
N TYR A 47 5.84 9.78 8.65
CA TYR A 47 6.29 11.17 8.72
C TYR A 47 5.96 11.92 7.43
N ASP A 48 6.02 11.26 6.28
CA ASP A 48 5.73 11.84 4.97
C ASP A 48 4.21 12.01 4.74
N ASN A 49 3.82 13.18 4.24
CA ASN A 49 2.41 13.49 4.02
C ASN A 49 1.82 12.75 2.81
N PHE A 50 2.59 12.51 1.76
CA PHE A 50 2.12 11.77 0.58
C PHE A 50 1.90 10.31 0.91
N VAL A 51 2.77 9.71 1.74
CA VAL A 51 2.57 8.34 2.25
C VAL A 51 1.31 8.25 3.11
N LYS A 52 1.07 9.23 4.01
CA LYS A 52 -0.19 9.29 4.78
C LYS A 52 -1.41 9.39 3.87
N LEU A 53 -1.38 10.28 2.88
CA LEU A 53 -2.48 10.45 1.93
C LEU A 53 -2.73 9.17 1.14
N ALA A 54 -1.67 8.52 0.67
CA ALA A 54 -1.76 7.26 -0.05
C ALA A 54 -2.44 6.16 0.81
N ASN A 55 -1.99 5.97 2.06
CA ASN A 55 -2.59 5.00 2.98
C ASN A 55 -4.07 5.28 3.30
N GLN A 56 -4.53 6.53 3.17
CA GLN A 56 -5.93 6.91 3.40
C GLN A 56 -6.81 6.78 2.15
N LEU A 57 -6.23 6.94 0.97
CA LEU A 57 -6.97 7.07 -0.29
C LEU A 57 -6.93 5.80 -1.14
N ILE A 58 -5.93 4.94 -0.96
CA ILE A 58 -5.80 3.70 -1.74
C ILE A 58 -6.87 2.71 -1.30
N GLU A 59 -7.62 2.20 -2.27
CA GLU A 59 -8.74 1.27 -2.04
C GLU A 59 -8.30 -0.18 -1.86
N GLN A 60 -7.16 -0.56 -2.45
CA GLN A 60 -6.69 -1.95 -2.43
C GLN A 60 -5.20 -2.01 -2.13
N VAL A 61 -4.83 -2.83 -1.16
CA VAL A 61 -3.44 -3.03 -0.73
C VAL A 61 -3.15 -4.53 -0.67
N PHE A 62 -2.02 -4.92 -1.26
CA PHE A 62 -1.43 -6.24 -1.08
C PHE A 62 -0.17 -6.12 -0.22
N LEU A 63 -0.08 -6.92 0.84
CA LEU A 63 1.11 -7.00 1.70
C LEU A 63 1.69 -8.41 1.73
N GLY A 64 2.97 -8.52 1.38
CA GLY A 64 3.76 -9.75 1.49
C GLY A 64 4.31 -9.98 2.92
N MET A 65 3.54 -9.65 3.94
CA MET A 65 3.92 -9.82 5.35
C MET A 65 2.73 -10.29 6.17
N ARG A 66 3.01 -10.79 7.38
CA ARG A 66 1.97 -11.28 8.30
C ARG A 66 1.00 -10.17 8.68
N ILE A 67 -0.26 -10.53 8.90
CA ILE A 67 -1.31 -9.63 9.39
C ILE A 67 -0.92 -9.05 10.75
N SER A 68 -0.24 -9.84 11.59
CA SER A 68 0.24 -9.38 12.92
C SER A 68 1.41 -8.41 12.85
N ASP A 69 2.16 -8.38 11.74
CA ASP A 69 3.39 -7.58 11.59
C ASP A 69 3.14 -6.24 10.87
N GLN A 70 2.00 -6.09 10.20
CA GLN A 70 1.62 -4.86 9.50
C GLN A 70 0.80 -3.91 10.38
N SER A 71 0.94 -2.60 10.12
CA SER A 71 0.20 -1.50 10.76
C SER A 71 -0.71 -0.72 9.82
N HIS A 72 -0.90 -1.19 8.57
CA HIS A 72 -1.78 -0.53 7.59
C HIS A 72 -3.25 -0.59 8.02
N THR A 73 -3.72 -1.79 8.36
CA THR A 73 -5.12 -2.03 8.77
C THR A 73 -5.16 -2.79 10.07
N ARG A 74 -6.00 -2.35 11.00
CA ARG A 74 -6.10 -2.97 12.31
C ARG A 74 -7.04 -4.17 12.26
N TYR A 75 -6.48 -5.37 12.43
CA TYR A 75 -7.24 -6.61 12.58
C TYR A 75 -7.17 -7.16 14.00
N ALA A 76 -8.02 -8.13 14.30
CA ALA A 76 -7.96 -8.87 15.55
C ALA A 76 -6.63 -9.64 15.67
N TYR A 77 -6.15 -9.79 16.90
CA TYR A 77 -4.93 -10.55 17.16
C TYR A 77 -5.08 -12.02 16.73
N ILE A 78 -4.09 -12.53 16.02
CA ILE A 78 -4.05 -13.92 15.55
C ILE A 78 -2.99 -14.67 16.34
N SER A 79 -3.42 -15.68 17.09
CA SER A 79 -2.49 -16.58 17.78
C SER A 79 -1.87 -17.57 16.79
N ASN A 80 -0.56 -17.81 16.89
CA ASN A 80 0.19 -18.76 16.07
C ASN A 80 0.05 -18.56 14.55
N GLU A 81 -0.02 -17.32 14.08
CA GLU A 81 -0.06 -17.06 12.64
C GLU A 81 1.26 -17.52 11.97
N PRO A 82 1.16 -18.26 10.85
CA PRO A 82 2.32 -18.81 10.17
C PRO A 82 3.14 -17.75 9.43
N SER A 83 4.42 -18.03 9.20
CA SER A 83 5.26 -17.21 8.32
C SER A 83 4.87 -17.38 6.85
N LEU A 84 4.98 -16.30 6.09
CA LEU A 84 4.72 -16.28 4.66
C LEU A 84 5.96 -16.69 3.84
N ARG A 85 5.73 -17.36 2.71
CA ARG A 85 6.73 -17.53 1.65
C ARG A 85 6.84 -16.24 0.81
N PRO A 86 7.94 -16.04 0.05
CA PRO A 86 8.14 -14.81 -0.74
C PRO A 86 7.02 -14.46 -1.71
N THR A 87 6.33 -15.47 -2.24
CA THR A 87 5.21 -15.32 -3.18
C THR A 87 3.84 -15.32 -2.49
N GLN A 88 3.81 -15.19 -1.17
CA GLN A 88 2.59 -15.19 -0.37
C GLN A 88 2.35 -13.83 0.26
N GLY A 89 1.08 -13.50 0.42
CA GLY A 89 0.67 -12.26 1.07
C GLY A 89 -0.83 -12.20 1.26
N TYR A 90 -1.29 -11.02 1.62
CA TYR A 90 -2.70 -10.74 1.89
C TYR A 90 -3.17 -9.54 1.10
N ILE A 91 -4.37 -9.63 0.53
CA ILE A 91 -5.14 -8.44 0.12
C ILE A 91 -5.94 -7.99 1.33
N LEU A 92 -5.82 -6.72 1.69
CA LEU A 92 -6.45 -6.14 2.87
C LEU A 92 -7.76 -5.43 2.51
N TYR A 93 -8.78 -5.61 3.35
CA TYR A 93 -10.04 -4.89 3.32
C TYR A 93 -10.41 -4.39 4.72
N PRO A 94 -11.29 -3.39 4.87
CA PRO A 94 -11.76 -2.95 6.18
C PRO A 94 -12.39 -4.08 7.02
N GLU A 95 -13.11 -5.00 6.37
CA GLU A 95 -13.86 -6.07 7.02
C GLU A 95 -13.08 -7.38 7.19
N GLY A 96 -11.89 -7.49 6.59
CA GLY A 96 -11.13 -8.73 6.58
C GLY A 96 -9.96 -8.71 5.60
N TYR A 97 -9.42 -9.88 5.29
CA TYR A 97 -8.30 -10.03 4.37
C TYR A 97 -8.37 -11.38 3.65
N ASP A 98 -7.85 -11.42 2.44
CA ASP A 98 -7.73 -12.64 1.63
C ASP A 98 -6.27 -13.07 1.54
N PHE A 99 -5.99 -14.34 1.80
CA PHE A 99 -4.66 -14.92 1.56
C PHE A 99 -4.46 -15.21 0.07
N ILE A 100 -3.36 -14.72 -0.49
CA ILE A 100 -3.03 -14.84 -1.91
C ILE A 100 -1.64 -15.45 -2.10
N GLN A 101 -1.54 -16.34 -3.08
CA GLN A 101 -0.30 -16.87 -3.63
C GLN A 101 -0.10 -16.23 -5.02
N LEU A 102 0.94 -15.42 -5.17
CA LEU A 102 1.35 -14.87 -6.45
C LEU A 102 1.90 -15.97 -7.36
N LEU A 103 1.65 -15.82 -8.67
CA LEU A 103 2.21 -16.69 -9.69
C LEU A 103 3.70 -16.41 -9.84
N GLU A 104 4.52 -17.46 -9.81
CA GLU A 104 5.92 -17.40 -10.23
C GLU A 104 5.94 -17.41 -11.76
N ILE A 105 6.60 -16.41 -12.35
CA ILE A 105 6.84 -16.30 -13.80
C ILE A 105 8.29 -16.69 -14.08
#